data_AF-U2C283-F1
#
_entry.id   AF-U2C283-F1
#
_cell.length_a   1.000
_cell.length_b   1.000
_cell.length_c   1.000
_cell.angle_alpha   90.00
_cell.angle_beta   90.00
_cell.angle_gamma   90.00
#
_symmetry.space_group_name_H-M   'P 1'
#
loop_
_entity.id
_entity.type
_entity.pdbx_description
1 polymer ?
#
loop_
_entity_poly.entity_id
_entity_poly.type
_entity_poly.pdbx_seq_one_letter_code
_entity_poly.pdbx_strand_id
1 'polypeptide(L)'
;VKQLLKHYHFASLGAFNALLNQFNIAVEKVEGELQGVPKKGLVYVVLDENGNKASHPFKASKLGKTLSLPYIEKHLQKEQDHLKGQNTTSLKAHITFAKETTHSKSEFVQELKAKGIEVVFRENKKGRTYGVTFIDHNSRCVYNGSQ
;
A
#
# COMPACT_ATOMS: atom_id res chain seq x y z
N VAL A 1 4.82 -3.47 -10.84
CA VAL A 1 4.40 -4.44 -9.78
C VAL A 1 5.54 -5.31 -9.25
N LYS A 2 6.12 -6.26 -10.02
CA LYS A 2 7.14 -7.21 -9.50
C LYS A 2 8.36 -6.53 -8.85
N GLN A 3 8.82 -5.40 -9.41
CA GLN A 3 9.95 -4.65 -8.83
C GLN A 3 9.61 -4.06 -7.46
N LEU A 4 8.40 -3.53 -7.28
CA LEU A 4 7.95 -2.99 -5.99
C LEU A 4 7.85 -4.10 -4.94
N LEU A 5 7.30 -5.26 -5.31
CA LEU A 5 7.26 -6.45 -4.44
C LEU A 5 8.66 -6.94 -4.03
N LYS A 6 9.68 -6.75 -4.88
CA LYS A 6 11.05 -7.19 -4.60
C LYS A 6 11.82 -6.20 -3.71
N HIS A 7 11.52 -4.92 -3.83
CA HIS A 7 12.36 -3.84 -3.30
C HIS A 7 11.74 -3.05 -2.17
N TYR A 8 10.45 -3.24 -1.89
CA TYR A 8 9.77 -2.62 -0.75
C TYR A 8 9.34 -3.66 0.28
N HIS A 9 9.28 -3.21 1.52
CA HIS A 9 8.86 -3.99 2.68
C HIS A 9 7.49 -3.51 3.17
N PHE A 10 6.53 -4.43 3.30
CA PHE A 10 5.15 -4.12 3.70
C PHE A 10 4.46 -5.33 4.32
N ALA A 11 3.69 -5.11 5.39
CA ALA A 11 3.08 -6.19 6.17
C ALA A 11 1.58 -6.43 5.91
N SER A 12 0.98 -5.74 4.95
CA SER A 12 -0.43 -5.96 4.60
C SER A 12 -0.73 -5.74 3.11
N LEU A 13 -1.80 -6.36 2.62
CA LEU A 13 -2.27 -6.13 1.24
C LEU A 13 -2.69 -4.66 1.04
N GLY A 14 -3.24 -4.02 2.07
CA GLY A 14 -3.58 -2.59 2.03
C GLY A 14 -2.34 -1.70 1.88
N ALA A 15 -1.26 -2.00 2.59
CA ALA A 15 0.02 -1.30 2.44
C ALA A 15 0.63 -1.52 1.04
N PHE A 16 0.58 -2.76 0.54
CA PHE A 16 1.02 -3.04 -0.83
C PHE A 16 0.19 -2.28 -1.86
N ASN A 17 -1.14 -2.23 -1.69
CA ASN A 17 -2.03 -1.49 -2.57
C ASN A 17 -1.74 0.02 -2.51
N ALA A 18 -1.50 0.58 -1.32
CA ALA A 18 -1.11 1.98 -1.18
C ALA A 18 0.18 2.31 -1.94
N LEU A 19 1.18 1.42 -1.90
CA LEU A 19 2.40 1.54 -2.69
C LEU A 19 2.14 1.45 -4.20
N LEU A 20 1.32 0.50 -4.65
CA LEU A 20 1.01 0.35 -6.08
C LEU A 20 0.22 1.55 -6.64
N ASN A 21 -0.65 2.15 -5.84
CA ASN A 21 -1.45 3.31 -6.24
C ASN A 21 -0.57 4.51 -6.63
N GLN A 22 0.64 4.64 -6.08
CA GLN A 22 1.62 5.67 -6.49
C GLN A 22 2.07 5.53 -7.95
N PHE A 23 1.81 4.37 -8.55
CA PHE A 23 2.13 4.05 -9.94
C PHE A 23 0.86 3.78 -10.75
N ASN A 24 -0.29 4.30 -10.31
CA ASN A 24 -1.60 4.14 -10.95
C ASN A 24 -1.99 2.67 -11.15
N ILE A 25 -1.69 1.81 -10.17
CA ILE A 25 -2.07 0.40 -10.18
C ILE A 25 -2.74 0.06 -8.86
N ALA A 26 -3.91 -0.56 -8.91
CA ALA A 26 -4.54 -1.18 -7.75
C ALA A 26 -4.39 -2.71 -7.78
N VAL A 27 -4.41 -3.32 -6.60
CA VAL A 27 -4.56 -4.75 -6.38
C VAL A 27 -5.78 -5.02 -5.50
N GLU A 28 -6.64 -5.93 -5.93
CA GLU A 28 -7.86 -6.27 -5.21
C GLU A 28 -7.95 -7.78 -4.99
N LYS A 29 -8.35 -8.16 -3.77
CA LYS A 29 -8.74 -9.55 -3.48
C LYS A 29 -10.14 -9.77 -4.05
N VAL A 30 -10.26 -10.77 -4.89
CA VAL A 30 -11.53 -11.17 -5.51
C VAL A 30 -11.87 -12.59 -5.08
N GLU A 31 -13.16 -12.83 -4.92
CA GLU A 31 -13.73 -14.14 -4.71
C GLU A 31 -14.69 -14.44 -5.86
N GLY A 32 -14.71 -15.67 -6.33
CA GLY A 32 -15.60 -16.10 -7.39
C GLY A 32 -15.72 -17.62 -7.40
N GLU A 33 -16.31 -18.15 -8.45
CA GLU A 33 -16.54 -19.58 -8.59
C GLU A 33 -16.02 -20.05 -9.95
N LEU A 34 -15.41 -21.24 -9.98
CA LEU A 34 -15.05 -21.93 -11.21
C LEU A 34 -15.62 -23.34 -11.14
N GLN A 35 -16.63 -23.64 -11.96
CA GLN A 35 -17.27 -24.96 -12.04
C GLN A 35 -17.77 -25.45 -10.66
N GLY A 36 -18.52 -24.66 -9.91
CA GLY A 36 -19.00 -25.05 -8.58
C GLY A 36 -17.97 -24.88 -7.46
N VAL A 37 -16.71 -24.58 -7.77
CA VAL A 37 -15.63 -24.47 -6.77
C VAL A 37 -15.32 -23.01 -6.47
N PRO A 38 -15.51 -22.55 -5.22
CA PRO A 38 -15.08 -21.22 -4.80
C PRO A 38 -13.58 -21.03 -5.01
N LYS A 39 -13.20 -19.91 -5.62
CA LYS A 39 -11.82 -19.51 -5.86
C LYS A 39 -11.61 -18.10 -5.31
N LYS A 40 -10.47 -17.92 -4.64
CA LYS A 40 -9.99 -16.61 -4.19
C LYS A 40 -8.72 -16.27 -4.94
N GLY A 41 -8.56 -15.01 -5.33
CA GLY A 41 -7.42 -14.56 -6.10
C GLY A 41 -7.16 -13.07 -5.96
N LEU A 42 -6.14 -12.60 -6.67
CA LEU A 42 -5.87 -11.19 -6.83
C LEU A 42 -6.14 -10.79 -8.29
N VAL A 43 -6.66 -9.58 -8.48
CA VAL A 43 -6.66 -8.89 -9.75
C VAL A 43 -5.89 -7.59 -9.60
N TYR A 44 -5.28 -7.15 -10.70
CA TYR A 44 -4.58 -5.87 -10.80
C TYR A 44 -5.30 -4.99 -11.82
N VAL A 45 -5.40 -3.70 -11.53
CA VAL A 45 -6.15 -2.75 -12.36
C VAL A 45 -5.32 -1.49 -12.54
N VAL A 46 -5.25 -0.95 -13.76
CA VAL A 46 -4.72 0.39 -14.00
C VAL A 46 -5.72 1.44 -13.52
N LEU A 47 -5.23 2.47 -12.85
CA LEU A 47 -6.00 3.60 -12.36
C LEU A 47 -5.81 4.83 -13.26
N ASP A 48 -6.78 5.73 -13.29
CA ASP A 48 -6.63 7.08 -13.82
C ASP A 48 -5.95 8.00 -12.78
N GLU A 49 -5.72 9.26 -13.16
CA GLU A 49 -5.15 10.31 -12.31
C GLU A 49 -5.97 10.64 -11.06
N ASN A 50 -7.26 10.29 -11.07
CA ASN A 50 -8.19 10.49 -9.96
C ASN A 50 -8.31 9.24 -9.07
N GLY A 51 -7.57 8.16 -9.39
CA GLY A 51 -7.61 6.88 -8.69
C GLY A 51 -8.80 5.98 -9.06
N ASN A 52 -9.56 6.30 -10.11
CA ASN A 52 -10.63 5.43 -10.61
C ASN A 52 -10.08 4.32 -11.49
N LYS A 53 -10.80 3.20 -11.59
CA LYS A 53 -10.42 2.07 -12.45
C LYS A 53 -10.52 2.47 -13.92
N ALA A 54 -9.39 2.47 -14.62
CA ALA A 54 -9.27 2.86 -16.03
C ALA A 54 -9.05 1.66 -16.98
N SER A 55 -9.15 0.43 -16.47
CA SER A 55 -8.93 -0.79 -17.27
C SER A 55 -9.74 -1.97 -16.75
N HIS A 56 -9.87 -3.01 -17.57
CA HIS A 56 -10.38 -4.29 -17.12
C HIS A 56 -9.40 -4.96 -16.14
N PRO A 57 -9.89 -5.65 -15.09
CA PRO A 57 -9.01 -6.32 -14.14
C PRO A 57 -8.16 -7.44 -14.77
N PHE A 58 -6.86 -7.40 -14.51
CA PHE A 58 -5.89 -8.42 -14.91
C PHE A 58 -5.75 -9.47 -13.82
N LYS A 59 -6.17 -10.70 -14.10
CA LYS A 59 -6.01 -11.83 -13.16
C LYS A 59 -4.54 -12.05 -12.84
N ALA A 60 -4.19 -12.14 -11.55
CA ALA A 60 -2.83 -12.43 -11.10
C ALA A 60 -2.23 -13.70 -11.72
N SER A 61 -3.05 -14.71 -11.98
CA SER A 61 -2.63 -15.96 -12.64
C SER A 61 -2.02 -15.73 -14.03
N LYS A 62 -2.39 -14.65 -14.73
CA LYS A 62 -1.80 -14.26 -16.01
C LYS A 62 -0.50 -13.46 -15.87
N LEU A 63 -0.26 -12.82 -14.72
CA LEU A 63 0.90 -11.97 -14.49
C LEU A 63 2.10 -12.74 -13.87
N GLY A 64 1.83 -13.93 -13.33
CA GLY A 64 2.82 -14.88 -12.86
C GLY A 64 2.65 -15.24 -11.38
N LYS A 65 3.27 -16.36 -10.98
CA LYS A 65 3.10 -16.99 -9.65
C LYS A 65 3.43 -16.05 -8.48
N THR A 66 4.41 -15.16 -8.64
CA THR A 66 4.83 -14.22 -7.58
C THR A 66 3.80 -13.12 -7.28
N LEU A 67 2.81 -12.92 -8.16
CA LEU A 67 1.74 -11.95 -7.96
C LEU A 67 0.42 -12.61 -7.53
N SER A 68 0.45 -13.92 -7.30
CA SER A 68 -0.73 -14.68 -6.84
C SER A 68 -1.05 -14.42 -5.37
N LEU A 69 -2.31 -14.61 -5.00
CA LEU A 69 -2.76 -14.49 -3.61
C LEU A 69 -1.91 -15.32 -2.63
N PRO A 70 -1.65 -16.63 -2.87
CA PRO A 70 -0.87 -17.43 -1.91
C PRO A 70 0.57 -16.95 -1.76
N TYR A 71 1.19 -16.46 -2.84
CA TYR A 71 2.55 -15.93 -2.76
C TYR A 71 2.58 -14.64 -1.95
N ILE A 72 1.66 -13.70 -2.23
CA ILE A 72 1.58 -12.44 -1.52
C ILE A 72 1.29 -12.68 -0.04
N GLU A 73 0.32 -13.52 0.31
CA GLU A 73 0.02 -13.85 1.72
C GLU A 73 1.25 -14.42 2.45
N LYS A 74 2.01 -15.32 1.82
CA LYS A 74 3.27 -15.84 2.39
C LYS A 74 4.36 -14.76 2.51
N HIS A 75 4.44 -13.84 1.55
CA HIS A 75 5.39 -12.73 1.60
C HIS A 75 5.05 -11.79 2.77
N LEU A 76 3.77 -11.39 2.91
CA LEU A 76 3.31 -10.52 3.99
C LEU A 76 3.61 -11.07 5.39
N GLN A 77 3.51 -12.40 5.58
CA GLN A 77 3.88 -13.04 6.84
C GLN A 77 5.36 -12.86 7.19
N LYS A 78 6.26 -12.96 6.20
CA LYS A 78 7.70 -12.75 6.41
C LYS A 78 8.06 -11.29 6.69
N GLU A 79 7.38 -10.38 6.01
CA GLU A 79 7.63 -8.94 6.13
C GLU A 79 7.22 -8.37 7.49
N GLN A 80 6.27 -9.00 8.20
CA GLN A 80 5.87 -8.56 9.54
C GLN A 80 7.05 -8.52 10.51
N ASP A 81 7.88 -9.56 10.53
CA ASP A 81 9.01 -9.62 11.45
C ASP A 81 10.17 -8.73 10.99
N HIS A 82 10.36 -8.59 9.67
CA HIS A 82 11.33 -7.64 9.12
C HIS A 82 11.03 -6.21 9.58
N LEU A 83 9.77 -5.76 9.45
CA LEU A 83 9.38 -4.39 9.79
C LEU A 83 9.45 -4.10 11.30
N LYS A 84 9.22 -5.09 12.18
CA LYS A 84 9.36 -4.92 13.63
C LYS A 84 10.80 -4.59 14.05
N GLY A 85 11.80 -5.10 13.32
CA GLY A 85 13.21 -4.87 13.59
C GLY A 85 13.78 -3.58 13.00
N GLN A 86 13.00 -2.86 12.18
CA GLN A 86 13.49 -1.65 11.51
C GLN A 86 13.54 -0.44 12.44
N ASN A 87 14.60 0.35 12.32
CA ASN A 87 14.71 1.61 13.05
C ASN A 87 13.80 2.66 12.41
N THR A 88 12.69 2.98 13.09
CA THR A 88 11.67 3.94 12.62
C THR A 88 11.83 5.33 13.24
N THR A 89 12.93 5.61 13.96
CA THR A 89 13.13 6.86 14.70
C THR A 89 13.04 8.09 13.80
N SER A 90 13.71 8.08 12.65
CA SER A 90 13.68 9.22 11.71
C SER A 90 12.29 9.43 11.11
N LEU A 91 11.61 8.35 10.69
CA LEU A 91 10.24 8.41 10.18
C LEU A 91 9.28 9.02 11.22
N LYS A 92 9.36 8.54 12.47
CA LYS A 92 8.52 9.06 13.57
C LYS A 92 8.82 10.53 13.86
N ALA A 93 10.09 10.94 13.84
CA ALA A 93 10.47 12.34 14.02
C ALA A 93 9.88 13.25 12.93
N HIS A 94 9.97 12.85 11.66
CA HIS A 94 9.35 13.60 10.56
C HIS A 94 7.82 13.69 10.69
N ILE A 95 7.16 12.58 11.06
CA ILE A 95 5.71 12.56 11.28
C ILE A 95 5.31 13.48 12.44
N THR A 96 6.03 13.45 13.56
CA THR A 96 5.77 14.31 14.71
C THR A 96 5.97 15.78 14.35
N PHE A 97 7.09 16.12 13.72
CA PHE A 97 7.35 17.48 13.26
C PHE A 97 6.23 17.99 12.34
N ALA A 98 5.86 17.22 11.31
CA ALA A 98 4.79 17.61 10.40
C ALA A 98 3.44 17.78 11.12
N LYS A 99 3.13 16.96 12.12
CA LYS A 99 1.90 17.12 12.93
C LYS A 99 1.88 18.43 13.74
N GLU A 100 3.04 18.88 14.20
CA GLU A 100 3.17 20.07 15.04
C GLU A 100 3.22 21.37 14.21
N THR A 101 3.72 21.31 12.98
CA THR A 101 3.98 22.49 12.15
C THR A 101 2.98 22.73 11.03
N THR A 102 2.09 21.78 10.74
CA THR A 102 1.11 21.90 9.66
C THR A 102 -0.31 22.05 10.19
N HIS A 103 -1.15 22.75 9.44
CA HIS A 103 -2.52 23.08 9.83
C HIS A 103 -3.58 22.49 8.90
N SER A 104 -3.15 21.76 7.85
CA SER A 104 -4.03 21.07 6.91
C SER A 104 -3.48 19.71 6.49
N LYS A 105 -4.35 18.81 6.00
CA LYS A 105 -3.91 17.53 5.42
C LYS A 105 -2.96 17.73 4.23
N SER A 106 -3.20 18.77 3.42
CA SER A 106 -2.37 19.07 2.26
C SER A 106 -0.95 19.48 2.69
N GLU A 107 -0.84 20.37 3.67
CA GLU A 107 0.47 20.76 4.23
C GLU A 107 1.18 19.57 4.87
N PHE A 108 0.47 18.73 5.63
CA PHE A 108 1.04 17.52 6.23
C PHE A 108 1.63 16.57 5.18
N VAL A 109 0.91 16.37 4.06
CA VAL A 109 1.38 15.56 2.93
C VAL A 109 2.60 16.20 2.27
N GLN A 110 2.57 17.52 2.03
CA GLN A 110 3.67 18.23 1.38
C GLN A 110 4.95 18.22 2.22
N GLU A 111 4.85 18.43 3.54
CA GLU A 111 5.98 18.40 4.46
C GLU A 111 6.65 17.02 4.45
N LEU A 112 5.86 15.94 4.57
CA LEU A 112 6.40 14.58 4.55
C LEU A 112 6.94 14.18 3.17
N LYS A 113 6.29 14.63 2.10
CA LYS A 113 6.75 14.38 0.73
C LYS A 113 8.11 15.02 0.46
N ALA A 114 8.37 16.21 1.02
CA ALA A 114 9.69 16.85 0.95
C ALA A 114 10.79 16.04 1.67
N LYS A 115 10.43 15.11 2.55
CA LYS A 115 11.35 14.14 3.21
C LYS A 115 11.38 12.77 2.53
N GLY A 116 10.74 12.62 1.37
CA GLY A 116 10.64 11.35 0.66
C GLY A 116 9.65 10.36 1.28
N ILE A 117 8.65 10.87 2.01
CA ILE A 117 7.62 10.06 2.66
C ILE A 117 6.25 10.41 2.04
N GLU A 118 5.65 9.45 1.35
CA GLU A 118 4.30 9.61 0.81
C GLU A 118 3.24 9.20 1.86
N VAL A 119 2.14 9.93 1.90
CA VAL A 119 1.05 9.70 2.88
C VAL A 119 -0.23 9.33 2.15
N VAL A 120 -0.78 8.18 2.49
CA VAL A 120 -2.05 7.70 1.94
C VAL A 120 -3.10 7.65 3.05
N PHE A 121 -4.08 8.55 2.97
CA PHE A 121 -5.24 8.53 3.85
C PHE A 121 -6.26 7.49 3.38
N ARG A 122 -6.72 6.66 4.31
CA ARG A 122 -7.86 5.77 4.10
C ARG A 122 -9.08 6.39 4.73
N GLU A 123 -10.05 6.72 3.88
CA GLU A 123 -11.25 7.45 4.26
C GLU A 123 -12.50 6.64 3.94
N ASN A 124 -13.52 6.79 4.78
CA ASN A 124 -14.83 6.23 4.47
C ASN A 124 -15.61 7.15 3.52
N LYS A 125 -16.80 6.72 3.09
CA LYS A 125 -17.69 7.49 2.19
C LYS A 125 -18.08 8.89 2.71
N LYS A 126 -17.89 9.16 4.01
CA LYS A 126 -18.16 10.47 4.64
C LYS A 126 -16.90 11.33 4.78
N GLY A 127 -15.79 10.94 4.15
CA GLY A 127 -14.50 11.64 4.24
C GLY A 127 -13.80 11.50 5.60
N ARG A 128 -14.28 10.64 6.50
CA ARG A 128 -13.61 10.42 7.78
C ARG A 128 -12.43 9.47 7.57
N THR A 129 -11.25 9.95 7.90
CA THR A 129 -10.03 9.14 7.93
C THR A 129 -10.14 8.10 9.04
N TYR A 130 -10.01 6.83 8.67
CA TYR A 130 -9.97 5.71 9.63
C TYR A 130 -8.60 5.02 9.65
N GLY A 131 -7.71 5.37 8.73
CA GLY A 131 -6.34 4.89 8.70
C GLY A 131 -5.44 5.81 7.89
N VAL A 132 -4.15 5.72 8.18
CA VAL A 132 -3.08 6.37 7.41
C VAL A 132 -2.05 5.31 7.08
N THR A 133 -1.45 5.40 5.90
CA THR A 133 -0.30 4.61 5.48
C THR A 133 0.81 5.55 5.05
N PHE A 134 2.01 5.34 5.57
CA PHE A 134 3.24 6.06 5.24
C PHE A 134 4.12 5.17 4.37
N ILE A 135 4.56 5.69 3.23
CA ILE A 135 5.52 5.03 2.34
C ILE A 135 6.81 5.82 2.44
N ASP A 136 7.79 5.28 3.17
CA ASP A 136 9.11 5.90 3.27
C ASP A 136 10.01 5.37 2.15
N HIS A 137 10.30 6.22 1.17
CA HIS A 137 11.13 5.86 0.02
C HIS A 137 12.61 5.69 0.38
N ASN A 138 13.07 6.25 1.52
CA ASN A 138 14.45 6.13 1.97
C ASN A 138 14.75 4.72 2.49
N SER A 139 13.89 4.21 3.37
CA SER A 139 13.96 2.84 3.88
C SER A 139 13.29 1.81 2.98
N ARG A 140 12.50 2.25 1.99
CA ARG A 140 11.62 1.43 1.13
C ARG A 140 10.63 0.60 1.96
N CYS A 141 10.19 1.13 3.08
CA CYS A 141 9.25 0.47 3.97
C CYS A 141 7.89 1.18 3.96
N VAL A 142 6.82 0.40 4.09
CA VAL A 142 5.44 0.91 4.16
C VAL A 142 4.84 0.57 5.52
N TYR A 143 4.44 1.60 6.25
CA TYR A 143 3.90 1.50 7.60
C TYR A 143 2.47 2.01 7.66
N ASN A 144 1.59 1.28 8.32
CA ASN A 144 0.30 1.80 8.74
C ASN A 144 0.50 2.67 9.98
N GLY A 145 -0.25 3.76 10.13
CA GLY A 145 -0.12 4.66 11.28
C GLY A 145 -0.47 4.06 12.64
N SER A 146 -0.96 2.82 12.68
CA SER A 146 -1.18 2.04 13.90
C SER A 146 0.03 1.17 14.29
N GLN A 147 1.09 1.14 13.48
CA GLN A 147 2.36 0.43 13.73
C GLN A 147 3.37 1.39 14.36
#